data_AF-A0A436DSC9-F1
#
_entry.id   AF-A0A436DSC9-F1
#
_cell.length_a   1.000
_cell.length_b   1.000
_cell.length_c   1.000
_cell.angle_alpha   90.00
_cell.angle_beta   90.00
_cell.angle_gamma   90.00
#
_symmetry.space_group_name_H-M   'P 1'
#
loop_
_entity.id
_entity.type
_entity.pdbx_description
1 polymer ?
#
loop_
_entity_poly.entity_id
_entity_poly.type
_entity_poly.pdbx_seq_one_letter_code
_entity_poly.pdbx_strand_id
1 'polypeptide(L)'
;PNIGRMVASIGTYFYSLADDALAIHLYGDSTARFDISGVPVGVTQTSRYPWDGAVEIVLEPQAPVEFTLHLRIPAWSASAQLKVNGEAIKLAEITSDGYAAIKRTWKKGDNIRLDLEMPIERLYANPQVRQDAGRVALSRGPLI
;
A
#
# COMPACT_ATOMS: atom_id res chain seq x y z
N PRO A 1 3.27 11.13 -26.81
CA PRO A 1 1.93 11.52 -26.30
C PRO A 1 1.81 11.28 -24.78
N ASN A 2 1.12 12.16 -24.04
CA ASN A 2 1.22 12.24 -22.56
C ASN A 2 0.76 10.98 -21.79
N ILE A 3 -0.36 10.36 -22.18
CA ILE A 3 -0.92 9.18 -21.48
C ILE A 3 -0.02 7.97 -21.61
N GLY A 4 0.52 7.71 -22.82
CA GLY A 4 1.38 6.55 -23.06
C GLY A 4 2.64 6.55 -22.19
N ARG A 5 3.23 7.74 -21.95
CA ARG A 5 4.36 7.90 -21.03
C ARG A 5 3.98 7.57 -19.58
N MET A 6 2.83 8.07 -19.11
CA MET A 6 2.36 7.83 -17.75
C MET A 6 2.15 6.34 -17.48
N VAL A 7 1.44 5.64 -18.39
CA VAL A 7 1.18 4.20 -18.27
C VAL A 7 2.48 3.41 -18.26
N ALA A 8 3.42 3.74 -19.16
CA ALA A 8 4.73 3.09 -19.19
C ALA A 8 5.55 3.31 -17.90
N SER A 9 5.34 4.44 -17.21
CA SER A 9 6.03 4.78 -15.96
C SER A 9 5.30 4.33 -14.69
N ILE A 10 4.14 3.66 -14.76
CA ILE A 10 3.30 3.43 -13.58
C ILE A 10 4.03 2.75 -12.42
N GLY A 11 4.96 1.84 -12.71
CA GLY A 11 5.75 1.13 -11.71
C GLY A 11 6.61 2.06 -10.84
N THR A 12 7.04 3.22 -11.34
CA THR A 12 7.84 4.18 -10.55
C THR A 12 7.03 4.91 -9.49
N TYR A 13 5.69 4.81 -9.53
CA TYR A 13 4.81 5.41 -8.53
C TYR A 13 4.42 4.43 -7.42
N PHE A 14 4.75 3.14 -7.56
CA PHE A 14 4.41 2.13 -6.54
C PHE A 14 5.23 2.30 -5.26
N TYR A 15 6.48 2.74 -5.38
CA TYR A 15 7.45 2.70 -4.30
C TYR A 15 8.27 3.99 -4.21
N SER A 16 8.69 4.33 -2.99
CA SER A 16 9.77 5.30 -2.75
C SER A 16 10.80 4.68 -1.82
N LEU A 17 12.07 5.01 -2.06
CA LEU A 17 13.19 4.53 -1.27
C LEU A 17 13.89 5.72 -0.60
N ALA A 18 14.17 5.58 0.70
CA ALA A 18 15.10 6.40 1.47
C ALA A 18 16.22 5.50 2.02
N ASP A 19 17.22 6.09 2.69
CA ASP A 19 18.40 5.36 3.15
C ASP A 19 18.07 4.17 4.08
N ASP A 20 17.08 4.33 4.96
CA ASP A 20 16.66 3.35 5.96
C ASP A 20 15.17 2.98 5.89
N ALA A 21 14.50 3.33 4.78
CA ALA A 21 13.06 3.12 4.64
C ALA A 21 12.63 2.82 3.20
N LEU A 22 11.67 1.92 3.09
CA LEU A 22 10.95 1.63 1.85
C LEU A 22 9.47 1.94 2.06
N ALA A 23 8.89 2.76 1.20
CA ALA A 23 7.46 3.06 1.20
C ALA A 23 6.75 2.37 0.03
N ILE A 24 5.59 1.77 0.30
CA ILE A 24 4.67 1.24 -0.71
C ILE A 24 3.44 2.14 -0.77
N HIS A 25 3.27 2.81 -1.92
CA HIS A 25 2.19 3.76 -2.18
C HIS A 25 1.03 3.12 -2.94
N LEU A 26 1.33 2.27 -3.93
CA LEU A 26 0.30 1.62 -4.75
C LEU A 26 0.36 0.11 -4.55
N TYR A 27 -0.82 -0.50 -4.57
CA TYR A 27 -1.02 -1.93 -4.40
C TYR A 27 -1.42 -2.55 -5.72
N GLY A 28 -0.85 -3.71 -6.01
CA GLY A 28 -1.09 -4.45 -7.24
C GLY A 28 0.02 -5.48 -7.45
N ASP A 29 -0.27 -6.48 -8.28
CA ASP A 29 0.69 -7.53 -8.63
C ASP A 29 1.97 -6.90 -9.22
N SER A 30 3.11 -7.11 -8.54
CA SER A 30 4.35 -6.43 -8.89
C SER A 30 5.58 -7.10 -8.29
N THR A 31 6.73 -6.91 -8.94
CA THR A 31 8.04 -7.28 -8.41
C THR A 31 8.98 -6.09 -8.53
N ALA A 32 9.77 -5.86 -7.49
CA ALA A 32 10.74 -4.79 -7.42
C ALA A 32 12.02 -5.26 -6.72
N ARG A 33 13.12 -4.57 -6.99
CA ARG A 33 14.40 -4.78 -6.32
C ARG A 33 14.95 -3.44 -5.87
N PHE A 34 15.40 -3.38 -4.63
CA PHE A 34 16.00 -2.19 -4.02
C PHE A 34 17.36 -2.56 -3.43
N ASP A 35 18.23 -1.57 -3.29
CA ASP A 35 19.40 -1.66 -2.43
C ASP A 35 19.10 -0.87 -1.16
N ILE A 36 19.08 -1.53 -0.01
CA ILE A 36 18.77 -0.91 1.27
C ILE A 36 19.96 -1.14 2.20
N SER A 37 20.64 -0.06 2.58
CA SER A 37 21.87 -0.14 3.40
C SER A 37 22.93 -1.10 2.81
N GLY A 38 23.08 -1.15 1.47
CA GLY A 38 24.04 -2.02 0.79
C GLY A 38 23.59 -3.47 0.64
N VAL A 39 22.36 -3.80 1.03
CA VAL A 39 21.79 -5.15 0.89
C VAL A 39 20.74 -5.14 -0.23
N PRO A 40 20.90 -5.98 -1.27
CA PRO A 40 19.85 -6.16 -2.26
C PRO A 40 18.62 -6.82 -1.63
N VAL A 41 17.46 -6.18 -1.79
CA VAL A 41 16.16 -6.63 -1.28
C VAL A 41 15.17 -6.81 -2.43
N GLY A 42 14.72 -8.05 -2.63
CA GLY A 42 13.57 -8.34 -3.49
C GLY A 42 12.26 -8.05 -2.76
N VAL A 43 11.29 -7.48 -3.48
CA VAL A 43 9.94 -7.21 -2.98
C VAL A 43 8.95 -7.73 -4.01
N THR A 44 8.07 -8.63 -3.59
CA THR A 44 7.00 -9.16 -4.44
C THR A 44 5.66 -8.82 -3.79
N GLN A 45 4.77 -8.17 -4.54
CA GLN A 45 3.37 -7.99 -4.15
C GLN A 45 2.50 -8.94 -4.94
N THR A 46 1.60 -9.63 -4.27
CA THR A 46 0.53 -10.43 -4.88
C THR A 46 -0.81 -9.84 -4.44
N SER A 47 -1.60 -9.35 -5.39
CA SER A 47 -2.92 -8.78 -5.08
C SER A 47 -3.83 -8.73 -6.31
N ARG A 48 -5.14 -8.84 -6.08
CA ARG A 48 -6.18 -8.57 -7.08
C ARG A 48 -6.70 -7.12 -7.02
N TYR A 49 -6.02 -6.23 -6.29
CA TYR A 49 -6.30 -4.80 -6.27
C TYR A 49 -6.40 -4.25 -7.72
N PRO A 50 -7.39 -3.38 -8.03
CA PRO A 50 -8.34 -2.72 -7.14
C PRO A 50 -9.65 -3.50 -6.87
N TRP A 51 -9.76 -4.75 -7.33
CA TRP A 51 -11.00 -5.53 -7.21
C TRP A 51 -11.16 -6.20 -5.85
N ASP A 52 -10.05 -6.43 -5.15
CA ASP A 52 -10.00 -7.02 -3.82
C ASP A 52 -8.98 -6.27 -2.95
N GLY A 53 -9.23 -6.24 -1.65
CA GLY A 53 -8.40 -5.49 -0.69
C GLY A 53 -7.28 -6.30 -0.04
N ALA A 54 -7.18 -7.60 -0.32
CA ALA A 54 -6.08 -8.42 0.18
C ALA A 54 -4.79 -8.15 -0.62
N VAL A 55 -3.72 -7.83 0.11
CA VAL A 55 -2.38 -7.59 -0.41
C VAL A 55 -1.41 -8.45 0.38
N GLU A 56 -0.67 -9.29 -0.32
CA GLU A 56 0.45 -10.05 0.23
C GLU A 56 1.75 -9.44 -0.29
N ILE A 57 2.71 -9.21 0.60
CA ILE A 57 4.02 -8.66 0.30
C ILE A 57 5.07 -9.60 0.87
N VAL A 58 5.94 -10.11 0.01
CA VAL A 58 7.07 -10.96 0.42
C VAL A 58 8.37 -10.18 0.24
N LEU A 59 9.19 -10.19 1.28
CA LEU A 59 10.52 -9.59 1.27
C LEU A 59 11.60 -10.67 1.15
N GLU A 60 12.54 -10.44 0.24
CA GLU A 60 13.65 -11.35 -0.03
C GLU A 60 15.00 -10.60 0.00
N PRO A 61 15.43 -10.11 1.18
CA PRO A 61 16.77 -9.57 1.33
C PRO A 61 17.83 -10.68 1.21
N GLN A 62 18.97 -10.38 0.59
CA GLN A 62 20.08 -11.33 0.44
C GLN A 62 20.78 -11.64 1.78
N ALA A 63 20.72 -10.72 2.74
CA ALA A 63 21.16 -10.90 4.12
C ALA A 63 20.18 -10.17 5.06
N PRO A 64 20.05 -10.57 6.34
CA PRO A 64 19.20 -9.85 7.29
C PRO A 64 19.55 -8.36 7.34
N VAL A 65 18.55 -7.48 7.17
CA VAL A 65 18.75 -6.03 7.13
C VAL A 65 17.65 -5.31 7.89
N GLU A 66 17.99 -4.33 8.71
CA GLU A 66 17.03 -3.48 9.40
C GLU A 66 16.62 -2.31 8.51
N PHE A 67 15.32 -2.15 8.31
CA PHE A 67 14.75 -0.94 7.71
C PHE A 67 13.27 -0.78 8.11
N THR A 68 12.74 0.42 7.88
CA THR A 68 11.32 0.70 8.09
C THR A 68 10.54 0.48 6.81
N LEU A 69 9.56 -0.43 6.83
CA LEU A 69 8.59 -0.59 5.76
C LEU A 69 7.37 0.29 6.03
N HIS A 70 7.12 1.27 5.17
CA HIS A 70 5.93 2.11 5.23
C HIS A 70 4.86 1.58 4.27
N LEU A 71 3.68 1.28 4.80
CA LEU A 71 2.53 0.84 4.00
C LEU A 71 1.43 1.91 4.06
N ARG A 72 1.00 2.42 2.90
CA ARG A 72 -0.11 3.38 2.85
C ARG A 72 -1.39 2.72 3.36
N ILE A 73 -2.05 3.32 4.35
CA ILE A 73 -3.39 2.99 4.78
C ILE A 73 -4.35 3.94 4.04
N PRO A 74 -5.09 3.48 3.01
CA PRO A 74 -5.91 4.38 2.21
C PRO A 74 -7.07 4.94 3.02
N ALA A 75 -7.30 6.25 2.94
CA ALA A 75 -8.35 6.94 3.69
C ALA A 75 -9.78 6.47 3.35
N TRP A 76 -9.99 5.86 2.17
CA TRP A 76 -11.29 5.29 1.78
C TRP A 76 -11.59 3.96 2.49
N SER A 77 -10.59 3.30 3.08
CA SER A 77 -10.77 1.97 3.67
C SER A 77 -11.41 2.12 5.05
N ALA A 78 -12.56 1.47 5.25
CA ALA A 78 -13.30 1.53 6.51
C ALA A 78 -12.50 0.94 7.68
N SER A 79 -11.78 -0.16 7.42
CA SER A 79 -10.83 -0.76 8.34
C SER A 79 -9.69 -1.43 7.58
N ALA A 80 -8.55 -1.59 8.24
CA ALA A 80 -7.40 -2.31 7.71
C ALA A 80 -6.89 -3.30 8.77
N GLN A 81 -6.44 -4.47 8.33
CA GLN A 81 -5.80 -5.46 9.18
C GLN A 81 -4.41 -5.76 8.64
N LEU A 82 -3.42 -5.75 9.53
CA LEU A 82 -2.03 -5.99 9.17
C LEU A 82 -1.51 -7.19 9.95
N LYS A 83 -0.85 -8.10 9.25
CA LYS A 83 -0.11 -9.21 9.83
C LYS A 83 1.30 -9.25 9.28
N VAL A 84 2.26 -9.64 10.10
CA VAL A 84 3.61 -9.98 9.65
C VAL A 84 3.95 -11.37 10.15
N ASN A 85 4.30 -12.28 9.25
CA ASN A 85 4.54 -13.70 9.53
C ASN A 85 3.39 -14.36 10.30
N GLY A 86 2.15 -13.97 9.99
CA GLY A 86 0.92 -14.46 10.64
C GLY A 86 0.54 -13.76 11.95
N GLU A 87 1.44 -12.97 12.55
CA GLU A 87 1.17 -12.24 13.79
C GLU A 87 0.49 -10.90 13.50
N ALA A 88 -0.63 -10.62 14.19
CA ALA A 88 -1.38 -9.38 14.02
C ALA A 88 -0.63 -8.19 14.61
N ILE A 89 -0.55 -7.11 13.85
CA ILE A 89 0.03 -5.83 14.26
C ILE A 89 -1.08 -4.81 14.45
N LYS A 90 -1.04 -4.09 15.59
CA LYS A 90 -2.01 -3.04 15.90
C LYS A 90 -1.68 -1.77 15.12
N LEU A 91 -2.42 -1.53 14.03
CA LEU A 91 -2.22 -0.36 13.17
C LEU A 91 -2.29 0.98 13.92
N ALA A 92 -3.16 1.10 14.91
CA ALA A 92 -3.33 2.35 15.68
C ALA A 92 -2.04 2.83 16.37
N GLU A 93 -1.11 1.92 16.68
CA GLU A 93 0.13 2.24 17.39
C GLU A 93 1.27 2.64 16.42
N ILE A 94 1.15 2.28 15.14
CA ILE A 94 2.22 2.44 14.15
C ILE A 94 1.83 3.27 12.93
N THR A 95 0.58 3.78 12.89
CA THR A 95 0.07 4.57 11.77
C THR A 95 0.20 6.05 12.07
N SER A 96 0.88 6.78 11.20
CA SER A 96 0.99 8.23 11.22
C SER A 96 0.88 8.76 9.78
N ASP A 97 0.14 9.85 9.60
CA ASP A 97 -0.07 10.51 8.30
C ASP A 97 -0.49 9.57 7.16
N GLY A 98 -1.32 8.57 7.48
CA GLY A 98 -1.84 7.61 6.51
C GLY A 98 -0.86 6.50 6.12
N TYR A 99 0.23 6.30 6.85
CA TYR A 99 1.17 5.19 6.65
C TYR A 99 1.42 4.42 7.94
N ALA A 100 1.36 3.08 7.86
CA ALA A 100 1.83 2.19 8.91
C ALA A 100 3.34 1.99 8.77
N ALA A 101 4.10 2.32 9.81
CA ALA A 101 5.57 2.21 9.83
C ALA A 101 6.02 0.96 10.60
N ILE A 102 6.57 -0.03 9.87
CA ILE A 102 7.01 -1.30 10.45
C ILE A 102 8.54 -1.33 10.44
N LYS A 103 9.16 -1.00 11.58
CA LYS A 103 10.62 -1.10 11.75
C LYS A 103 11.01 -2.48 12.26
N ARG A 104 11.87 -3.20 11.52
CA ARG A 104 12.29 -4.58 11.83
C ARG A 104 13.59 -4.92 11.10
N THR A 105 14.35 -5.89 11.63
CA THR A 105 15.31 -6.67 10.84
C THR A 105 14.60 -7.72 9.99
N TRP A 106 14.47 -7.43 8.70
CA TRP A 106 13.81 -8.29 7.74
C TRP A 106 14.74 -9.41 7.26
N LYS A 107 14.17 -10.60 7.04
CA LYS A 107 14.86 -11.79 6.55
C LYS A 107 14.16 -12.32 5.30
N LYS A 108 14.88 -13.15 4.54
CA LYS A 108 14.33 -13.78 3.35
C LYS A 108 13.06 -14.58 3.67
N GLY A 109 11.99 -14.27 2.96
CA GLY A 109 10.70 -14.93 3.08
C GLY A 109 9.78 -14.32 4.14
N ASP A 110 10.18 -13.21 4.79
CA ASP A 110 9.25 -12.48 5.64
C ASP A 110 8.04 -12.03 4.81
N ASN A 111 6.86 -12.30 5.37
CA ASN A 111 5.58 -12.13 4.71
C ASN A 111 4.75 -11.10 5.45
N ILE A 112 4.28 -10.09 4.74
CA ILE A 112 3.36 -9.08 5.24
C ILE A 112 2.03 -9.26 4.52
N ARG A 113 0.96 -9.34 5.29
CA ARG A 113 -0.40 -9.40 4.79
C ARG A 113 -1.17 -8.17 5.25
N LEU A 114 -1.69 -7.42 4.29
CA LEU A 114 -2.55 -6.28 4.52
C LEU A 114 -3.92 -6.59 3.90
N ASP A 115 -4.95 -6.63 4.73
CA ASP A 115 -6.33 -6.79 4.29
C ASP A 115 -7.05 -5.43 4.46
N LEU A 116 -7.41 -4.80 3.35
CA LEU A 116 -8.12 -3.51 3.30
C LEU A 116 -9.62 -3.76 3.09
N GLU A 117 -10.46 -3.24 3.98
CA GLU A 117 -11.90 -3.35 3.81
C GLU A 117 -12.37 -2.44 2.67
N MET A 118 -13.09 -3.03 1.70
CA MET A 118 -13.60 -2.37 0.48
C MET A 118 -15.12 -2.50 0.37
N PRO A 119 -15.91 -1.87 1.26
CA PRO A 119 -17.36 -1.82 1.11
C PRO A 119 -17.75 -0.93 -0.08
N ILE A 120 -19.01 -1.07 -0.52
CA ILE A 120 -19.61 -0.06 -1.40
C ILE A 120 -20.00 1.13 -0.52
N GLU A 121 -19.44 2.28 -0.84
CA GLU A 121 -19.67 3.53 -0.13
C GLU A 121 -20.51 4.50 -0.95
N ARG A 122 -21.27 5.34 -0.26
CA ARG A 122 -22.01 6.46 -0.86
C ARG A 122 -21.26 7.74 -0.58
N LEU A 123 -20.75 8.37 -1.62
CA LEU A 123 -20.03 9.63 -1.54
C LEU A 123 -20.98 10.79 -1.83
N TYR A 124 -20.96 11.77 -0.93
CA TYR A 124 -21.68 13.03 -1.07
C TYR A 124 -20.67 14.17 -1.17
N ALA A 125 -20.87 15.04 -2.14
CA ALA A 125 -20.04 16.23 -2.29
C ALA A 125 -20.31 17.22 -1.15
N ASN A 126 -19.36 18.14 -0.93
CA ASN A 126 -19.60 19.30 -0.08
C ASN A 126 -20.88 20.04 -0.56
N PRO A 127 -21.79 20.47 0.33
CA PRO A 127 -23.02 21.17 -0.06
C PRO A 127 -22.83 22.42 -0.92
N GLN A 128 -21.64 23.03 -0.91
CA GLN A 128 -21.30 24.17 -1.77
C GLN A 128 -21.15 23.78 -3.26
N VAL A 129 -20.98 22.50 -3.58
CA VAL A 129 -20.98 21.96 -4.95
C VAL A 129 -22.42 21.78 -5.42
N ARG A 130 -23.03 22.87 -5.87
CA ARG A 130 -24.48 22.91 -6.23
C ARG A 130 -24.86 21.91 -7.31
N GLN A 131 -23.95 21.54 -8.20
CA GLN A 131 -24.15 20.59 -9.30
C GLN A 131 -24.48 19.17 -8.80
N ASP A 132 -24.05 18.84 -7.58
CA ASP A 132 -24.24 17.53 -6.97
C ASP A 132 -25.32 17.55 -5.87
N ALA A 133 -26.05 18.65 -5.73
CA ALA A 133 -27.15 18.75 -4.78
C ALA A 133 -28.20 17.66 -5.04
N GLY A 134 -28.49 16.85 -4.02
CA GLY A 134 -29.41 15.72 -4.12
C GLY A 134 -28.88 14.52 -4.93
N ARG A 135 -27.58 14.49 -5.24
CA ARG A 135 -26.93 13.39 -5.97
C ARG A 135 -25.97 12.62 -5.06
N VAL A 136 -25.64 11.41 -5.49
CA VAL A 136 -24.71 10.50 -4.80
C VAL A 136 -23.84 9.80 -5.83
N ALA A 137 -22.55 9.66 -5.52
CA ALA A 137 -21.65 8.75 -6.23
C ALA A 137 -21.47 7.47 -5.43
N LEU A 138 -21.26 6.35 -6.11
CA LEU A 138 -20.89 5.10 -5.46
C LEU A 138 -19.39 4.93 -5.60
N SER A 139 -18.74 4.37 -4.58
CA SER A 139 -17.34 3.98 -4.69
C SER A 139 -17.13 2.62 -4.06
N ARG A 140 -16.12 1.90 -4.54
CA ARG A 140 -15.62 0.69 -3.88
C ARG A 140 -14.10 0.66 -3.98
N GLY A 141 -13.44 0.77 -2.84
CA GLY A 141 -11.99 0.92 -2.85
C GLY A 141 -11.57 2.22 -3.53
N PRO A 142 -10.56 2.20 -4.42
CA PRO A 142 -10.12 3.38 -5.15
C PRO A 142 -10.99 3.73 -6.38
N LEU A 143 -12.02 2.93 -6.69
CA LEU A 143 -12.88 3.11 -7.86
C LEU A 143 -14.15 3.87 -7.47
N ILE A 144 -14.50 4.87 -8.29
CA ILE A 144 -15.72 5.68 -8.22
C ILE A 144 -16.54 5.39 -9.48
#